data_AF-A0A7Z8NP95-F1
#
_entry.id   AF-A0A7Z8NP95-F1
#
_cell.length_a   1.000
_cell.length_b   1.000
_cell.length_c   1.000
_cell.angle_alpha   90.00
_cell.angle_beta   90.00
_cell.angle_gamma   90.00
#
_symmetry.space_group_name_H-M   'P 1'
#
loop_
_entity.id
_entity.type
_entity.pdbx_description
1 polymer ?
#
loop_
_entity_poly.entity_id
_entity_poly.type
_entity_poly.pdbx_seq_one_letter_code
_entity_poly.pdbx_strand_id
1 'polypeptide(L)' 'AAPRRAGLAPAGLAGAVRAAAPVPLAAVLVAPRMPTDVRHNSKIDRTRLAAWASRVLSGGPVGAP' A
#
# COMPACT_ATOMS: atom_id res chain seq x y z
N ALA A 1 -9.10 6.58 -11.20
CA ALA A 1 -9.09 5.17 -11.66
C ALA A 1 -8.36 4.31 -10.64
N ALA A 2 -8.82 3.08 -10.38
CA ALA A 2 -8.16 2.15 -9.46
C ALA A 2 -6.81 1.66 -10.05
N PRO A 3 -5.79 1.41 -9.21
CA PRO A 3 -4.49 0.92 -9.67
C PRO A 3 -4.62 -0.48 -10.29
N ARG A 4 -3.96 -0.72 -11.42
CA ARG A 4 -3.91 -2.06 -12.06
C ARG A 4 -2.80 -2.96 -11.50
N ARG A 5 -1.78 -2.37 -10.89
CA ARG A 5 -0.63 -3.05 -10.29
C ARG A 5 -0.29 -2.39 -8.96
N ALA A 6 0.32 -3.15 -8.07
CA ALA A 6 0.81 -2.60 -6.82
C ALA A 6 2.07 -1.74 -7.05
N GLY A 7 2.28 -0.73 -6.20
CA GLY A 7 3.46 0.13 -6.26
C GLY A 7 3.23 1.53 -5.70
N LEU A 8 4.08 2.47 -6.10
CA LEU A 8 3.94 3.87 -5.71
C LEU A 8 2.65 4.47 -6.29
N ALA A 9 1.98 5.28 -5.48
CA ALA A 9 0.85 6.07 -5.94
C ALA A 9 1.27 7.05 -7.04
N PRO A 10 0.39 7.32 -8.02
CA PRO A 10 0.57 8.45 -8.94
C PRO A 10 0.77 9.77 -8.18
N ALA A 11 1.58 10.68 -8.73
CA ALA A 11 2.01 11.90 -8.04
C ALA A 11 0.86 12.73 -7.44
N GLY A 12 -0.26 12.88 -8.16
CA GLY A 12 -1.43 13.62 -7.66
C GLY A 12 -2.05 12.98 -6.42
N LEU A 13 -2.19 11.66 -6.40
CA LEU A 13 -2.70 10.94 -5.23
C LEU A 13 -1.71 11.00 -4.07
N ALA A 14 -0.42 10.81 -4.34
CA ALA A 14 0.62 10.92 -3.32
C ALA A 14 0.66 12.31 -2.68
N GLY A 15 0.49 13.37 -3.47
CA GLY A 15 0.40 14.75 -3.00
C GLY A 15 -0.83 14.98 -2.11
N ALA A 16 -2.01 14.54 -2.54
CA ALA A 16 -3.24 14.66 -1.76
C ALA A 16 -3.16 13.94 -0.41
N VAL A 17 -2.62 12.71 -0.40
CA VAL A 17 -2.46 11.94 0.84
C VAL A 17 -1.45 12.59 1.77
N ARG A 18 -0.32 13.11 1.26
CA ARG A 18 0.66 13.85 2.08
C ARG A 18 0.09 15.14 2.66
N ALA A 19 -0.72 15.88 1.91
CA ALA A 19 -1.37 17.10 2.38
C ALA A 19 -2.41 16.83 3.50
N ALA A 20 -3.07 15.67 3.46
CA ALA A 20 -4.07 15.27 4.46
C ALA A 20 -3.47 14.56 5.68
N ALA A 21 -2.24 14.05 5.59
CA ALA A 21 -1.61 13.30 6.67
C ALA A 21 -1.06 14.24 7.75
N PRO A 22 -1.32 13.97 9.05
CA PRO A 22 -0.78 14.77 10.14
C PRO A 22 0.72 14.50 10.40
N VAL A 23 1.32 13.57 9.66
CA VAL A 23 2.71 13.16 9.80
C VAL A 23 3.39 13.05 8.43
N PRO A 24 4.71 13.29 8.35
CA PRO A 24 5.46 13.05 7.12
C PRO A 24 5.35 11.58 6.67
N LEU A 25 5.03 11.37 5.40
CA LEU A 25 4.94 10.03 4.81
C LEU A 25 6.17 9.73 3.96
N ALA A 26 6.85 8.63 4.27
CA ALA A 26 7.97 8.13 3.46
C ALA A 26 7.53 7.78 2.03
N ALA A 27 6.41 7.08 1.89
CA ALA A 27 5.80 6.75 0.60
C ALA A 27 4.29 6.58 0.72
N VAL A 28 3.60 6.65 -0.42
CA VAL A 28 2.19 6.28 -0.57
C VAL A 28 2.14 5.10 -1.53
N LEU A 29 1.70 3.95 -1.03
CA LEU A 29 1.61 2.71 -1.80
C LEU A 29 0.16 2.40 -2.15
N VAL A 30 -0.04 1.89 -3.37
CA VAL A 30 -1.34 1.46 -3.88
C VAL A 30 -1.27 -0.01 -4.27
N ALA A 31 -2.40 -0.71 -4.16
CA ALA A 31 -2.56 -2.09 -4.63
C ALA A 31 -3.97 -2.29 -5.19
N PRO A 32 -4.14 -3.09 -6.25
CA PRO A 32 -5.47 -3.40 -6.81
C PRO A 32 -6.35 -4.19 -5.84
N ARG A 33 -5.75 -4.94 -4.91
CA ARG A 33 -6.44 -5.77 -3.93
C ARG A 33 -5.68 -5.75 -2.62
N MET A 34 -6.41 -5.63 -1.51
CA MET A 34 -5.85 -5.73 -0.17
C MET A 34 -5.87 -7.19 0.29
N PRO A 35 -4.81 -7.66 0.99
CA PRO A 35 -4.83 -8.99 1.59
C PRO A 35 -5.87 -8.99 2.71
N THR A 36 -6.71 -10.01 2.75
CA THR A 36 -7.72 -10.20 3.79
C THR A 36 -7.45 -11.46 4.59
N ASP A 37 -7.95 -11.49 5.83
CA ASP A 37 -7.92 -12.65 6.70
C ASP A 37 -8.53 -13.87 5.99
N VAL A 38 -7.79 -14.97 5.98
CA VAL A 38 -8.11 -16.21 5.24
C VAL A 38 -9.39 -16.89 5.74
N ARG A 39 -9.84 -16.62 6.97
CA ARG A 39 -10.97 -17.33 7.58
C ARG A 39 -12.31 -16.80 7.08
N HIS A 40 -12.42 -15.48 6.90
CA HIS A 40 -13.71 -14.85 6.56
C HIS A 40 -13.63 -13.73 5.51
N ASN A 41 -12.44 -13.36 5.00
CA ASN A 41 -12.22 -12.33 3.97
C ASN A 41 -12.74 -10.91 4.29
N SER A 42 -13.17 -10.65 5.53
CA SER A 42 -13.78 -9.36 5.91
C SER A 42 -12.80 -8.36 6.54
N LYS A 43 -11.57 -8.78 6.86
CA LYS A 43 -10.59 -7.96 7.58
C LYS A 43 -9.28 -7.91 6.84
N ILE A 44 -8.66 -6.74 6.74
CA ILE A 44 -7.32 -6.60 6.16
C ILE A 44 -6.31 -7.38 7.01
N ASP A 45 -5.54 -8.26 6.37
CA ASP A 45 -4.37 -8.89 6.98
C ASP A 45 -3.24 -7.84 7.06
N ARG A 46 -3.18 -7.16 8.21
CA ARG A 46 -2.21 -6.10 8.46
C ARG A 46 -0.78 -6.60 8.53
N THR A 47 -0.56 -7.84 8.97
CA THR A 47 0.78 -8.42 9.10
C THR A 47 1.39 -8.63 7.73
N ARG A 48 0.61 -9.27 6.84
CA ARG A 48 1.02 -9.48 5.44
C ARG A 48 1.24 -8.17 4.71
N LEU A 49 0.32 -7.20 4.87
CA LEU A 49 0.43 -5.87 4.27
C LEU A 49 1.68 -5.12 4.77
N ALA A 50 1.97 -5.15 6.07
CA ALA A 50 3.14 -4.50 6.65
C ALA A 50 4.45 -5.12 6.16
N ALA A 51 4.53 -6.45 6.08
CA ALA A 51 5.69 -7.16 5.56
C ALA A 51 5.96 -6.80 4.10
N TRP A 52 4.91 -6.70 3.27
CA TRP A 52 5.04 -6.24 1.89
C TRP A 52 5.54 -4.80 1.80
N ALA A 53 4.93 -3.87 2.53
CA ALA A 53 5.32 -2.46 2.51
C ALA A 53 6.78 -2.27 2.94
N SER A 54 7.21 -2.97 4.00
CA SER A 54 8.59 -2.94 4.47
C SER A 54 9.59 -3.35 3.39
N ARG A 55 9.34 -4.47 2.69
CA ARG A 55 10.20 -4.92 1.57
C ARG A 55 10.26 -3.93 0.42
N VAL A 56 9.13 -3.32 0.05
CA VAL A 56 9.10 -2.32 -1.02
C VAL A 56 9.90 -1.08 -0.63
N LEU A 57 9.71 -0.60 0.59
CA LEU A 57 10.41 0.58 1.11
C LEU A 57 11.92 0.36 1.29
N SER A 58 12.35 -0.89 1.49
CA SER A 58 13.77 -1.27 1.54
C SER A 58 14.39 -1.50 0.16
N GLY A 59 13.72 -1.13 -0.94
CA GLY A 59 14.21 -1.30 -2.31
C GLY A 59 14.00 -2.70 -2.91
N GLY A 60 13.20 -3.54 -2.24
CA GLY A 60 12.82 -4.86 -2.74
C GLY A 60 11.80 -4.82 -3.88
N PRO A 61 11.50 -5.98 -4.49
CA PRO A 61 10.58 -6.07 -5.62
C PRO A 61 9.16 -5.67 -5.26
N VAL A 62 8.51 -4.92 -6.16
CA VAL A 62 7.12 -4.49 -6.03
C VAL A 62 6.18 -5.58 -6.56
N GLY A 63 5.92 -6.57 -5.72
CA GLY A 63 4.94 -7.63 -5.96
C GLY A 63 3.55 -7.30 -5.41
N ALA A 64 2.63 -8.27 -5.46
CA ALA A 64 1.37 -8.15 -4.74
C ALA A 64 1.60 -8.22 -3.21
N PRO A 65 0.81 -7.50 -2.41
CA PRO A 65 0.79 -7.68 -0.97
C PRO A 65 0.34 -9.09 -0.56
#